data_AF-A0A935MW28-F1
#
_entry.id   AF-A0A935MW28-F1
#
_cell.length_a   1.000
_cell.length_b   1.000
_cell.length_c   1.000
_cell.angle_alpha   90.00
_cell.angle_beta   90.00
_cell.angle_gamma   90.00
#
_symmetry.space_group_name_H-M   'P 1'
#
loop_
_entity.id
_entity.type
_entity.pdbx_description
1 polymer ?
#
loop_
_entity_poly.entity_id
_entity_poly.type
_entity_poly.pdbx_seq_one_letter_code
_entity_poly.pdbx_strand_id
1 'polypeptide(L)'
;MNKAKKTKHFEIETYFKDAKRIEVCLTKGELGLSVFIPTDKFISWLDENSRLEYVIDGVDHNGEHKQVFGKIPIDEYFVEVDSHAIFTDLYDYIVQNPITYRRRIYENSLDSILAAFENYPKSPLNF
;
A
#
# COMPACT_ATOMS: atom_id res chain seq x y z
N MET A 1 -23.15 -17.48 -6.19
CA MET A 1 -22.38 -16.31 -6.67
C MET A 1 -20.93 -16.52 -6.27
N ASN A 2 -20.10 -17.03 -7.20
CA ASN A 2 -18.66 -17.15 -6.96
C ASN A 2 -18.07 -15.74 -6.96
N LYS A 3 -17.82 -15.16 -5.79
CA LYS A 3 -16.91 -14.02 -5.68
C LYS A 3 -15.56 -14.50 -6.19
N ALA A 4 -15.19 -14.13 -7.42
CA ALA A 4 -13.84 -14.31 -7.90
C ALA A 4 -12.92 -13.68 -6.87
N LYS A 5 -12.22 -14.52 -6.10
CA LYS A 5 -11.22 -14.09 -5.13
C LYS A 5 -10.17 -13.37 -5.97
N LYS A 6 -10.16 -12.03 -5.99
CA LYS A 6 -9.09 -11.25 -6.63
C LYS A 6 -7.80 -11.83 -6.06
N THR A 7 -7.07 -12.55 -6.90
CA THR A 7 -5.87 -13.25 -6.47
C THR A 7 -4.84 -12.15 -6.24
N LYS A 8 -4.63 -11.77 -4.97
CA LYS A 8 -3.56 -10.82 -4.62
C LYS A 8 -2.24 -11.41 -5.12
N HIS A 9 -1.41 -10.60 -5.75
CA HIS A 9 -0.15 -11.05 -6.34
C HIS A 9 0.90 -11.40 -5.27
N PHE A 10 0.81 -10.72 -4.13
CA PHE A 10 1.60 -10.86 -2.91
C PHE A 10 0.79 -10.27 -1.75
N GLU A 11 1.22 -10.54 -0.52
CA GLU A 11 0.71 -9.92 0.70
C GLU A 11 1.74 -8.90 1.23
N ILE A 12 1.27 -7.93 2.01
CA ILE A 12 2.14 -7.01 2.74
C ILE A 12 2.12 -7.48 4.19
N GLU A 13 3.28 -7.88 4.70
CA GLU A 13 3.43 -8.35 6.07
C GLU A 13 3.61 -7.18 7.04
N THR A 14 4.43 -6.20 6.64
CA THR A 14 4.74 -5.02 7.43
C THR A 14 5.30 -3.90 6.55
N TYR A 15 5.36 -2.69 7.10
CA TYR A 15 6.09 -1.58 6.50
C TYR A 15 6.85 -0.78 7.57
N PHE A 16 7.92 -0.13 7.13
CA PHE A 16 8.70 0.80 7.95
C PHE A 16 8.84 2.11 7.19
N LYS A 17 8.46 3.21 7.82
CA LYS A 17 8.52 4.55 7.23
C LYS A 17 9.61 5.39 7.87
N ASP A 18 10.42 6.04 7.03
CA ASP A 18 11.27 7.16 7.40
C ASP A 18 10.88 8.42 6.60
N ALA A 19 11.62 9.51 6.81
CA ALA A 19 11.33 10.79 6.16
C ALA A 19 11.49 10.77 4.62
N LYS A 20 12.28 9.83 4.08
CA LYS A 20 12.64 9.76 2.66
C LYS A 20 11.97 8.59 1.95
N ARG A 21 11.78 7.46 2.63
CA ARG A 21 11.26 6.24 2.03
C ARG A 21 10.38 5.42 2.98
N ILE A 22 9.53 4.62 2.37
CA ILE A 22 8.75 3.55 2.98
C ILE A 22 9.33 2.23 2.48
N GLU A 23 9.83 1.41 3.40
CA GLU A 23 10.17 0.01 3.14
C GLU A 23 8.92 -0.83 3.36
N VAL A 24 8.54 -1.62 2.35
CA VAL A 24 7.37 -2.50 2.41
C VAL A 24 7.84 -3.94 2.25
N CYS A 25 7.54 -4.78 3.25
CA CYS A 25 7.86 -6.20 3.26
C CYS A 25 6.72 -6.98 2.60
N LEU A 26 7.01 -7.55 1.44
CA LEU A 26 6.09 -8.33 0.63
C LEU A 26 6.31 -9.82 0.86
N THR A 27 5.23 -10.60 0.95
CA THR A 27 5.30 -12.06 1.06
C THR A 27 4.48 -12.75 -0.02
N LYS A 28 4.99 -13.88 -0.51
CA LYS A 28 4.27 -14.75 -1.46
C LYS A 28 4.62 -16.21 -1.15
N GLY A 29 3.73 -16.88 -0.42
CA GLY A 29 4.06 -18.20 0.15
C GLY A 29 5.14 -18.05 1.22
N GLU A 30 6.23 -18.80 1.09
CA GLU A 30 7.38 -18.75 2.02
C GLU A 30 8.44 -17.70 1.63
N LEU A 31 8.25 -17.00 0.51
CA LEU A 31 9.21 -16.02 0.01
C LEU A 31 8.88 -14.62 0.53
N GLY A 32 9.89 -13.92 1.04
CA GLY A 32 9.82 -12.52 1.49
C GLY A 32 10.70 -11.60 0.62
N LEU A 33 10.22 -10.40 0.33
CA LEU A 33 10.92 -9.40 -0.47
C LEU A 33 10.62 -7.98 0.02
N SER A 34 11.64 -7.14 0.21
CA SER A 34 11.45 -5.72 0.54
C SER A 34 11.47 -4.84 -0.71
N VAL A 35 10.53 -3.91 -0.82
CA VAL A 35 10.52 -2.83 -1.82
C VAL A 35 10.62 -1.47 -1.15
N PHE A 36 11.20 -0.49 -1.84
CA PHE A 36 11.35 0.87 -1.34
C PHE A 36 10.57 1.86 -2.19
N ILE A 37 9.73 2.64 -1.52
CA ILE A 37 8.89 3.68 -2.10
C ILE A 37 9.36 5.03 -1.56
N PRO A 38 9.55 6.08 -2.39
CA PRO A 38 9.78 7.43 -1.89
C PRO A 38 8.56 7.95 -1.12
N THR A 39 8.77 8.43 0.11
CA THR A 39 7.68 8.86 1.01
C THR A 39 6.88 10.02 0.40
N ASP A 40 7.56 10.99 -0.21
CA ASP A 40 6.95 12.15 -0.88
C ASP A 40 6.04 11.74 -2.03
N LYS A 41 6.45 10.74 -2.81
CA LYS A 41 5.68 10.21 -3.95
C LYS A 41 4.43 9.47 -3.50
N PHE A 42 4.55 8.64 -2.46
CA PHE A 42 3.39 7.97 -1.89
C PHE A 42 2.38 8.97 -1.32
N ILE A 43 2.84 9.99 -0.59
CA ILE A 43 1.97 11.04 -0.04
C ILE A 43 1.27 11.82 -1.16
N SER A 44 1.99 12.18 -2.22
CA SER A 44 1.41 12.87 -3.38
C SER A 44 0.34 12.01 -4.05
N TRP A 45 0.61 10.72 -4.21
CA TRP A 45 -0.35 9.77 -4.79
C TRP A 45 -1.60 9.60 -3.92
N LEU A 46 -1.46 9.55 -2.59
CA LEU A 46 -2.61 9.49 -1.67
C LEU A 46 -3.53 10.71 -1.85
N ASP A 47 -2.94 11.89 -2.03
CA ASP A 47 -3.68 13.12 -2.26
C ASP A 47 -4.37 13.13 -3.63
N GLU A 48 -3.62 12.81 -4.69
CA GLU A 48 -4.12 12.76 -6.07
C GLU A 48 -5.24 11.74 -6.28
N ASN A 49 -5.30 10.69 -5.44
CA ASN A 49 -6.30 9.62 -5.50
C ASN A 49 -7.39 9.75 -4.43
N SER A 50 -7.50 10.91 -3.76
CA SER A 50 -8.50 11.18 -2.71
C SER A 50 -8.51 10.13 -1.58
N ARG A 51 -7.38 9.47 -1.31
CA ARG A 51 -7.25 8.43 -0.27
C ARG A 51 -7.23 9.02 1.15
N LEU A 52 -7.02 10.33 1.25
CA LEU A 52 -7.02 11.08 2.51
C LEU A 52 -8.36 11.75 2.81
N GLU A 53 -9.32 11.70 1.89
CA GLU A 53 -10.60 12.37 2.06
C GLU A 53 -11.53 11.53 2.93
N TYR A 54 -12.24 12.19 3.84
CA TYR A 54 -13.30 11.56 4.65
C TYR A 54 -14.58 12.40 4.62
N VAL A 55 -15.70 11.72 4.83
CA VAL A 55 -17.02 12.33 4.96
C VAL A 55 -17.60 11.92 6.31
N ILE A 56 -18.00 12.91 7.09
CA ILE A 56 -18.78 12.70 8.31
C ILE A 56 -20.23 13.03 7.98
N ASP A 57 -21.05 11.99 7.98
CA ASP A 57 -22.50 12.10 7.80
C ASP A 57 -23.18 12.13 9.16
N GLY A 58 -24.05 13.13 9.35
CA GLY A 58 -24.76 13.31 10.60
C GLY A 58 -26.10 13.99 10.41
N VAL A 59 -26.82 14.10 11.53
CA VAL A 59 -28.07 14.83 11.63
C VAL A 59 -27.89 15.86 12.73
N ASP A 60 -28.26 17.10 12.46
CA ASP A 60 -28.16 18.16 13.46
C ASP A 60 -29.26 18.05 14.53
N HIS A 61 -29.27 18.96 15.50
CA HIS A 61 -30.27 18.96 16.58
C HIS A 61 -31.70 19.25 16.10
N ASN A 62 -31.87 19.69 14.84
CA ASN A 62 -33.16 19.97 14.22
C ASN A 62 -33.65 18.82 13.32
N GLY A 63 -32.88 17.74 13.20
CA GLY A 63 -33.22 16.62 12.31
C GLY A 63 -32.77 16.85 10.86
N GLU A 64 -32.00 17.90 10.57
CA GLU A 64 -31.50 18.17 9.22
C GLU A 64 -30.23 17.36 8.94
N HIS A 65 -30.18 16.73 7.76
CA HIS A 65 -29.02 16.00 7.31
C HIS A 65 -27.87 16.96 7.02
N LYS A 66 -26.69 16.68 7.58
CA LYS A 66 -25.47 17.47 7.39
C LYS A 66 -24.30 16.55 7.06
N GLN A 67 -23.57 16.91 6.00
CA GLN A 67 -22.30 16.28 5.65
C GLN A 67 -21.16 17.25 5.91
N VAL A 68 -20.06 16.76 6.48
CA VAL A 68 -18.82 17.50 6.63
C VAL A 68 -17.73 16.75 5.87
N PHE A 69 -17.07 17.45 4.95
CA PHE A 69 -15.93 16.95 4.20
C PHE A 69 -14.65 17.37 4.90
N GLY A 70 -13.70 16.45 4.98
CA GLY A 70 -12.39 16.72 5.56
C GLY A 70 -11.30 15.92 4.88
N LYS A 71 -10.06 16.25 5.23
CA LYS A 71 -8.86 15.55 4.76
C LYS A 71 -8.02 15.18 5.96
N ILE A 72 -7.59 13.92 6.02
CA ILE A 72 -6.71 13.40 7.07
C ILE A 72 -5.32 14.03 6.88
N PRO A 73 -4.76 14.71 7.89
CA PRO A 73 -3.37 15.14 7.88
C PRO A 73 -2.42 13.96 7.73
N ILE A 74 -1.32 14.13 6.99
CA ILE A 74 -0.43 13.00 6.70
C ILE A 74 0.25 12.42 7.95
N ASP A 75 0.46 13.26 8.96
CA ASP A 75 1.03 12.85 10.24
C ASP A 75 0.05 11.97 11.04
N GLU A 76 -1.25 12.15 10.83
CA GLU A 76 -2.31 11.33 11.43
C GLU A 76 -2.58 10.06 10.60
N TYR A 77 -2.43 10.12 9.27
CA TYR A 77 -2.71 8.99 8.39
C TYR A 77 -1.98 7.71 8.82
N PHE A 78 -0.68 7.78 9.14
CA PHE A 78 0.09 6.58 9.52
C PHE A 78 -0.15 6.11 10.97
N VAL A 79 -0.88 6.88 11.77
CA VAL A 79 -1.11 6.62 13.20
C VAL A 79 -2.54 6.17 13.46
N GLU A 80 -3.51 6.86 12.85
CA GLU A 80 -4.94 6.73 13.15
C GLU A 80 -5.68 5.87 12.13
N VAL A 81 -5.17 5.75 10.89
CA VAL A 81 -5.81 4.91 9.87
C VAL A 81 -5.54 3.44 10.15
N ASP A 82 -6.59 2.64 9.97
CA ASP A 82 -6.50 1.19 10.11
C ASP A 82 -5.39 0.59 9.23
N SER A 83 -4.60 -0.30 9.84
CA SER A 83 -3.47 -0.95 9.18
C SER A 83 -3.85 -1.67 7.88
N HIS A 84 -5.06 -2.22 7.78
CA HIS A 84 -5.51 -2.89 6.56
C HIS A 84 -5.76 -1.91 5.42
N ALA A 85 -6.26 -0.71 5.73
CA ALA A 85 -6.43 0.36 4.74
C ALA A 85 -5.07 0.85 4.25
N ILE A 86 -4.11 1.07 5.15
CA ILE A 86 -2.73 1.44 4.78
C ILE A 86 -2.10 0.36 3.88
N PHE A 87 -2.25 -0.93 4.22
CA PHE A 87 -1.73 -2.01 3.39
C PHE A 87 -2.40 -2.06 2.02
N THR A 88 -3.68 -1.73 1.94
CA THR A 88 -4.39 -1.66 0.66
C THR A 88 -3.85 -0.53 -0.21
N ASP A 89 -3.64 0.65 0.37
CA ASP A 89 -3.08 1.79 -0.34
C ASP A 89 -1.62 1.56 -0.77
N LEU A 90 -0.80 0.94 0.08
CA LEU A 90 0.57 0.55 -0.28
C LEU A 90 0.57 -0.48 -1.42
N TYR A 91 -0.33 -1.48 -1.36
CA TYR A 91 -0.46 -2.47 -2.43
C TYR A 91 -0.84 -1.81 -3.75
N ASP A 92 -1.88 -0.96 -3.73
CA ASP A 92 -2.36 -0.23 -4.90
C ASP A 92 -1.26 0.66 -5.49
N TYR A 93 -0.54 1.40 -4.65
CA TYR A 93 0.59 2.22 -5.07
C TYR A 93 1.67 1.36 -5.73
N ILE A 94 2.08 0.27 -5.09
CA ILE A 94 3.15 -0.61 -5.59
C ILE A 94 2.77 -1.18 -6.95
N VAL A 95 1.52 -1.58 -7.17
CA VAL A 95 1.08 -2.18 -8.43
C VAL A 95 0.98 -1.15 -9.56
N GLN A 96 0.74 0.11 -9.24
CA GLN A 96 0.46 1.16 -10.23
C GLN A 96 1.66 2.06 -10.55
N ASN A 97 2.68 2.07 -9.69
CA ASN A 97 3.78 3.03 -9.79
C ASN A 97 5.15 2.36 -9.87
N PRO A 98 6.14 3.00 -10.50
CA PRO A 98 7.51 2.52 -10.49
C PRO A 98 8.06 2.42 -9.06
N ILE A 99 8.77 1.33 -8.77
CA ILE A 99 9.39 1.10 -7.46
C ILE A 99 10.88 0.87 -7.57
N THR A 100 11.60 1.14 -6.48
CA THR A 100 13.03 0.81 -6.39
C THR A 100 13.23 -0.53 -5.68
N TYR A 101 13.89 -1.46 -6.35
CA TYR A 101 14.31 -2.75 -5.78
C TYR A 101 15.78 -3.03 -6.15
N ARG A 102 16.60 -3.49 -5.18
CA ARG A 102 18.05 -3.73 -5.38
C ARG A 102 18.79 -2.61 -6.13
N ARG A 103 18.47 -1.35 -5.83
CA ARG A 103 19.03 -0.12 -6.48
C ARG A 103 18.73 0.01 -7.98
N ARG A 104 17.70 -0.68 -8.48
CA ARG A 104 17.16 -0.53 -9.84
C ARG A 104 15.74 0.03 -9.76
N ILE A 105 15.40 0.93 -10.67
CA ILE A 105 14.04 1.47 -10.83
C ILE A 105 13.30 0.53 -11.78
N TYR A 106 12.11 0.10 -11.38
CA TYR A 106 11.25 -0.77 -12.17
C TYR A 106 9.99 -0.03 -12.54
N GLU A 107 9.85 0.34 -13.83
CA GLU A 107 8.71 1.10 -14.36
C GLU A 107 7.42 0.29 -14.41
N ASN A 108 7.54 -1.04 -14.57
CA ASN A 108 6.45 -2.00 -14.42
C ASN A 108 6.69 -2.84 -13.17
N SER A 109 6.33 -2.25 -12.04
CA SER A 109 6.63 -2.71 -10.68
C SER A 109 6.07 -4.10 -10.39
N LEU A 110 4.83 -4.38 -10.80
CA LEU A 110 4.19 -5.67 -10.53
C LEU A 110 4.89 -6.83 -11.24
N ASP A 111 5.09 -6.73 -12.55
CA ASP A 111 5.75 -7.79 -13.32
C ASP A 111 7.19 -8.02 -12.82
N SER A 112 7.85 -6.94 -12.41
CA SER A 112 9.20 -6.99 -11.84
C SER A 112 9.24 -7.65 -10.46
N ILE A 113 8.27 -7.37 -9.60
CA ILE A 113 8.10 -8.03 -8.31
C ILE A 113 7.80 -9.51 -8.50
N LEU A 114 6.90 -9.85 -9.42
CA LEU A 114 6.54 -11.23 -9.72
C LEU A 114 7.74 -12.01 -10.25
N ALA A 115 8.49 -11.43 -11.19
CA ALA A 115 9.73 -12.01 -11.67
C ALA A 115 10.78 -12.13 -10.54
N ALA A 116 10.83 -11.18 -9.60
CA ALA A 116 11.73 -11.28 -8.45
C ALA A 116 11.35 -12.41 -7.49
N PHE A 117 10.05 -12.69 -7.30
CA PHE A 117 9.58 -13.86 -6.57
C PHE A 117 9.89 -15.17 -7.31
N GLU A 118 9.75 -15.21 -8.63
CA GLU A 118 10.06 -16.40 -9.44
C GLU A 118 11.56 -16.71 -9.50
N ASN A 119 12.38 -15.67 -9.57
CA ASN A 119 13.84 -15.75 -9.59
C ASN A 119 14.47 -15.71 -8.19
N TYR A 120 13.66 -15.66 -7.13
CA TYR A 120 14.17 -15.83 -5.77
C TYR A 120 14.86 -17.18 -5.74
N PRO A 121 16.12 -17.29 -5.27
CA PRO A 121 16.80 -18.57 -5.27
C PRO A 121 15.91 -19.55 -4.53
N LYS A 122 15.42 -20.55 -5.25
CA LYS A 122 14.93 -21.79 -4.66
C LYS A 122 16.16 -22.41 -4.01
N SER A 123 16.59 -21.89 -2.86
CA SER A 123 17.52 -22.64 -2.03
C SER A 123 16.80 -23.94 -1.75
N PRO A 124 17.31 -25.09 -2.21
CA PRO A 124 16.80 -26.34 -1.71
C PRO A 124 17.05 -26.27 -0.21
N LEU A 125 15.98 -26.30 0.58
CA LEU A 125 16.07 -26.66 1.99
C LEU A 125 16.64 -28.08 1.99
N ASN A 126 17.97 -28.18 2.06
CA ASN A 126 18.65 -29.41 2.40
C ASN A 126 18.33 -29.66 3.89
N PHE A 127 17.23 -30.38 4.12
CA PHE A 127 17.02 -31.13 5.36
C PHE A 127 17.75 -32.47 5.25
#